data_AF-A0A948C912-F1
#
_entry.id   AF-A0A948C912-F1
#
_cell.length_a   1.000
_cell.length_b   1.000
_cell.length_c   1.000
_cell.angle_alpha   90.00
_cell.angle_beta   90.00
_cell.angle_gamma   90.00
#
_symmetry.space_group_name_H-M   'P 1'
#
loop_
_entity.id
_entity.type
_entity.pdbx_description
1 polymer ?
#
loop_
_entity_poly.entity_id
_entity_poly.type
_entity_poly.pdbx_seq_one_letter_code
_entity_poly.pdbx_strand_id
1 'polypeptide(L)'
;MNLKKIKIILFIPIAIFFIANLFYFPISAKAEDNGMLNLTIPELQVEIPGLSLSGNSSIKCKIGEDCGIPWIGEYISGIYKYAIGIVGILAAVILMVAGVIWLTAGGNASQITEAKAWITASLTGLIIALCSYTILYQVNPELLAFKPLEIKTVQKEELLLEEEQESVQGFTPALISTFNGIQISNALINSLKTVEKELAKQNIQLLVTSGYRDIEKQKELIKKNCGGYPPKTKCSPPTCLLKNGAKSCPHTTGRAVDIWVLKNKKQIISMKECQKDISNCRQKQKELINAMLAQGFCVLSTEPWHFENPQMSTNCLQWPVQ
;
A
#
# COMPACT_ATOMS: atom_id res chain seq x y z
N MET A 1 -0.60 -44.06 40.01
CA MET A 1 0.22 -43.33 39.03
C MET A 1 0.19 -41.84 39.38
N ASN A 2 1.34 -41.19 39.58
CA ASN A 2 1.45 -39.85 40.19
C ASN A 2 0.95 -38.74 39.23
N LEU A 3 0.04 -37.86 39.65
CA LEU A 3 -0.60 -36.83 38.80
C LEU A 3 0.39 -35.92 38.06
N LYS A 4 1.58 -35.68 38.63
CA LYS A 4 2.65 -34.92 37.96
C LYS A 4 3.22 -35.66 36.74
N LYS A 5 3.32 -36.99 36.78
CA LYS A 5 3.79 -37.80 35.65
C LYS A 5 2.76 -37.85 34.52
N ILE A 6 1.46 -37.83 34.84
CA ILE A 6 0.38 -37.80 33.84
C ILE A 6 0.37 -36.47 33.08
N LYS A 7 0.56 -35.33 33.75
CA LYS A 7 0.65 -34.01 33.10
C LYS A 7 1.83 -33.90 32.14
N ILE A 8 2.99 -34.45 32.50
CA ILE A 8 4.21 -34.44 31.68
C ILE A 8 4.06 -35.33 30.44
N ILE A 9 3.44 -36.51 30.59
CA ILE A 9 3.22 -37.46 29.48
C ILE A 9 2.17 -36.91 28.48
N LEU A 10 1.20 -36.11 28.93
CA LEU A 10 0.20 -35.50 28.03
C LEU A 10 0.69 -34.23 27.32
N PHE A 11 1.52 -33.39 27.96
CA PHE A 11 1.93 -32.10 27.38
C PHE A 11 3.14 -32.17 26.44
N ILE A 12 4.06 -33.11 26.64
CA ILE A 12 5.27 -33.26 25.80
C ILE A 12 4.94 -33.59 24.34
N PRO A 13 4.04 -34.53 23.99
CA PRO A 13 3.74 -34.81 22.59
C PRO A 13 3.01 -33.64 21.90
N ILE A 14 2.20 -32.87 22.63
CA ILE A 14 1.51 -31.67 22.12
C ILE A 14 2.52 -30.55 21.82
N ALA A 15 3.51 -30.35 22.70
CA ALA A 15 4.57 -29.36 22.48
C ALA A 15 5.51 -29.75 21.33
N ILE A 16 5.84 -31.04 21.19
CA ILE A 16 6.66 -31.54 20.07
C ILE A 16 5.90 -31.44 18.74
N PHE A 17 4.58 -31.69 18.74
CA PHE A 17 3.72 -31.49 17.57
C PHE A 17 3.66 -30.00 17.15
N PHE A 18 3.64 -29.07 18.10
CA PHE A 18 3.70 -27.63 17.83
C PHE A 18 5.07 -27.17 17.30
N ILE A 19 6.18 -27.76 17.78
CA ILE A 19 7.54 -27.40 17.36
C ILE A 19 7.89 -28.02 15.98
N ALA A 20 7.41 -29.23 15.68
CA ALA A 20 7.62 -29.86 14.38
C ALA A 20 6.91 -29.12 13.22
N ASN A 21 5.85 -28.37 13.52
CA ASN A 21 5.14 -27.55 12.53
C ASN A 21 5.80 -26.19 12.26
N LEU A 22 6.86 -25.80 13.00
CA LEU A 22 7.58 -24.53 12.80
C LEU A 22 8.67 -24.60 11.70
N PHE A 23 8.89 -25.74 11.06
CA PHE A 23 9.98 -25.94 10.08
C PHE A 23 9.52 -26.23 8.63
N TYR A 24 8.22 -26.19 8.34
CA TYR A 24 7.74 -26.30 6.95
C TYR A 24 7.66 -24.91 6.32
N PHE A 25 8.80 -24.43 5.78
CA PHE A 25 8.79 -23.33 4.82
C PHE A 25 8.46 -23.89 3.43
N PRO A 26 7.32 -23.53 2.80
CA PRO A 26 7.10 -23.85 1.40
C PRO A 26 8.12 -23.12 0.52
N ILE A 27 8.64 -23.89 -0.43
CA ILE A 27 9.66 -23.54 -1.42
C ILE A 27 9.12 -22.47 -2.38
N SER A 28 10.02 -21.60 -2.83
CA SER A 28 9.76 -20.48 -3.74
C SER A 28 8.95 -20.88 -4.98
N ALA A 29 7.79 -20.23 -5.14
CA ALA A 29 7.05 -20.21 -6.40
C ALA A 29 7.75 -19.28 -7.40
N LYS A 30 8.03 -19.78 -8.61
CA LYS A 30 8.28 -18.94 -9.78
C LYS A 30 6.93 -18.53 -10.36
N ALA A 31 6.69 -17.22 -10.45
CA ALA A 31 5.53 -16.67 -11.13
C ALA A 31 5.82 -16.51 -12.63
N GLU A 32 4.99 -17.12 -13.47
CA GLU A 32 4.91 -16.89 -14.92
C GLU A 32 3.80 -15.85 -15.16
N ASP A 33 4.17 -14.69 -15.70
CA ASP A 33 3.30 -13.50 -15.83
C ASP A 33 2.46 -13.57 -17.11
N ASN A 34 1.36 -14.32 -17.08
CA ASN A 34 0.43 -14.49 -18.20
C ASN A 34 -0.67 -13.41 -18.27
N GLY A 35 -0.46 -12.23 -17.67
CA GLY A 35 -1.50 -11.18 -17.60
C GLY A 35 -2.74 -11.56 -16.76
N MET A 36 -2.63 -12.63 -15.96
CA MET A 36 -3.63 -13.09 -15.01
C MET A 36 -3.02 -13.11 -13.61
N LEU A 37 -3.66 -12.46 -12.65
CA LEU A 37 -3.31 -12.60 -11.25
C LEU A 37 -3.92 -13.91 -10.75
N ASN A 38 -3.07 -14.93 -10.59
CA ASN A 38 -3.46 -16.24 -10.08
C ASN A 38 -3.22 -16.26 -8.57
N LEU A 39 -4.31 -16.16 -7.80
CA LEU A 39 -4.25 -16.35 -6.35
C LEU A 39 -4.50 -17.81 -6.05
N THR A 40 -3.58 -18.48 -5.38
CA THR A 40 -3.77 -19.86 -4.91
C THR A 40 -4.58 -19.87 -3.62
N ILE A 41 -5.35 -20.92 -3.39
CA ILE A 41 -6.05 -21.13 -2.11
C ILE A 41 -5.01 -21.11 -0.98
N PRO A 42 -5.25 -20.38 0.12
CA PRO A 42 -4.32 -20.32 1.24
C PRO A 42 -4.23 -21.69 1.93
N GLU A 43 -3.01 -22.14 2.20
CA GLU A 43 -2.78 -23.30 3.07
C GLU A 43 -3.04 -22.88 4.53
N LEU A 44 -3.98 -23.58 5.17
CA LEU A 44 -4.31 -23.33 6.56
C LEU A 44 -3.31 -24.08 7.45
N GLN A 45 -2.70 -23.38 8.41
CA GLN A 45 -1.85 -24.03 9.43
C GLN A 45 -2.64 -24.97 10.35
N VAL A 46 -3.94 -24.74 10.47
CA VAL A 46 -4.86 -25.55 11.26
C VAL A 46 -6.06 -25.90 10.39
N GLU A 47 -6.26 -27.19 10.14
CA GLU A 47 -7.43 -27.67 9.43
C GLU A 47 -8.67 -27.55 10.32
N ILE A 48 -9.69 -26.85 9.82
CA ILE A 48 -10.97 -26.69 10.52
C ILE A 48 -11.96 -27.72 9.93
N PRO A 49 -12.46 -28.66 10.74
CA PRO A 49 -13.42 -29.66 10.26
C PRO A 49 -14.66 -29.03 9.62
N GLY A 50 -14.98 -29.48 8.40
CA GLY A 50 -16.16 -29.01 7.66
C GLY A 50 -15.99 -27.64 6.97
N LEU A 51 -14.81 -27.04 7.01
CA LEU A 51 -14.47 -25.87 6.21
C LEU A 51 -14.00 -26.30 4.81
N SER A 52 -14.69 -25.79 3.79
CA SER A 52 -14.25 -25.87 2.39
C SER A 52 -14.16 -24.45 1.84
N LEU A 53 -12.98 -24.04 1.39
CA LEU A 53 -12.77 -22.77 0.71
C LEU A 53 -13.19 -22.90 -0.76
N SER A 54 -13.97 -21.94 -1.27
CA SER A 54 -14.47 -21.94 -2.65
C SER A 54 -13.38 -21.49 -3.63
N GLY A 55 -13.36 -22.09 -4.81
CA GLY A 55 -12.40 -21.80 -5.88
C GLY A 55 -11.78 -23.06 -6.48
N ASN A 56 -11.52 -23.06 -7.78
CA ASN A 56 -10.88 -24.17 -8.49
C ASN A 56 -9.36 -24.15 -8.28
N SER A 57 -8.87 -24.45 -7.07
CA SER A 57 -7.44 -24.41 -6.67
C SER A 57 -6.73 -23.05 -6.77
N SER A 58 -7.22 -22.14 -7.62
CA SER A 58 -6.72 -20.79 -7.79
C SER A 58 -7.82 -19.86 -8.32
N ILE A 59 -7.98 -18.67 -7.75
CA ILE A 59 -8.79 -17.61 -8.34
C ILE A 59 -7.97 -16.93 -9.42
N LYS A 60 -8.47 -16.96 -10.66
CA LYS A 60 -7.89 -16.25 -11.80
C LYS A 60 -8.54 -14.89 -11.91
N CYS A 61 -7.82 -13.85 -11.51
CA CYS A 61 -8.26 -12.48 -11.68
C CYS A 61 -7.74 -11.94 -13.01
N LYS A 62 -8.64 -11.42 -13.85
CA LYS A 62 -8.25 -10.67 -15.04
C LYS A 62 -7.82 -9.26 -14.65
N ILE A 63 -6.71 -8.82 -15.23
CA ILE A 63 -6.13 -7.49 -14.98
C ILE A 63 -7.05 -6.40 -15.55
N GLY A 64 -7.37 -5.38 -14.76
CA GLY A 64 -8.29 -4.30 -15.08
C GLY A 64 -9.75 -4.56 -14.71
N GLU A 65 -10.07 -5.73 -14.15
CA GLU A 65 -11.38 -6.08 -13.62
C GLU A 65 -11.31 -6.22 -12.09
N ASP A 66 -12.45 -5.98 -11.43
CA ASP A 66 -12.58 -6.19 -9.99
C ASP A 66 -12.53 -7.68 -9.69
N CYS A 67 -11.66 -8.10 -8.78
CA CYS A 67 -11.52 -9.50 -8.40
C CYS A 67 -12.00 -9.74 -6.97
N GLY A 68 -12.99 -10.62 -6.82
CA GLY A 68 -13.55 -11.00 -5.52
C GLY A 68 -12.82 -12.21 -4.92
N ILE A 69 -12.29 -12.06 -3.71
CA ILE A 69 -11.63 -13.14 -2.95
C ILE A 69 -12.51 -13.51 -1.75
N PRO A 70 -13.16 -14.69 -1.73
CA PRO A 70 -14.14 -15.05 -0.70
C PRO A 70 -13.51 -15.69 0.55
N TRP A 71 -12.25 -16.15 0.47
CA TRP A 71 -11.66 -17.07 1.44
C TRP A 71 -11.65 -16.58 2.88
N ILE A 72 -11.47 -15.27 3.12
CA ILE A 72 -11.47 -14.74 4.48
C ILE A 72 -12.86 -14.82 5.13
N GLY A 73 -13.92 -14.54 4.36
CA GLY A 73 -15.30 -14.66 4.82
C GLY A 73 -15.68 -16.12 5.05
N GLU A 74 -15.28 -17.00 4.16
CA GLU A 74 -15.49 -18.45 4.28
C GLU A 74 -14.76 -19.03 5.49
N TYR A 75 -13.52 -18.61 5.73
CA TYR A 75 -12.73 -19.03 6.88
C TYR A 75 -13.39 -18.62 8.20
N ILE A 76 -13.82 -17.36 8.33
CA ILE A 76 -14.53 -16.86 9.51
C ILE A 76 -15.85 -17.62 9.71
N SER A 77 -16.61 -17.84 8.64
CA SER A 77 -17.86 -18.62 8.67
C SER A 77 -17.60 -20.06 9.13
N GLY A 78 -16.53 -20.69 8.65
CA GLY A 78 -16.11 -22.03 9.05
C GLY A 78 -15.80 -22.14 10.52
N ILE A 79 -14.97 -21.23 11.05
CA ILE A 79 -14.66 -21.18 12.50
C ILE A 79 -15.94 -21.05 13.31
N TYR A 80 -16.84 -20.14 12.92
CA TYR A 80 -18.08 -19.93 13.64
C TYR A 80 -18.95 -21.19 13.69
N LYS A 81 -19.16 -21.84 12.54
CA LYS A 81 -19.95 -23.09 12.43
C LYS A 81 -19.34 -24.20 13.30
N TYR A 82 -18.02 -24.34 13.25
CA TYR A 82 -17.30 -25.33 14.05
C TYR A 82 -17.42 -25.04 15.56
N ALA A 83 -17.28 -23.78 15.97
CA ALA A 83 -17.43 -23.36 17.36
C ALA A 83 -18.84 -23.64 17.91
N ILE A 84 -19.90 -23.34 17.13
CA ILE A 84 -21.27 -23.67 17.51
C ILE A 84 -21.48 -25.18 17.67
N GLY A 85 -20.87 -26.00 16.80
CA GLY A 85 -20.86 -27.45 16.94
C GLY A 85 -20.25 -27.91 18.27
N ILE A 86 -19.10 -27.35 18.64
CA ILE A 86 -18.44 -27.64 19.93
C ILE A 86 -19.33 -27.22 21.10
N VAL A 87 -19.93 -26.03 21.07
CA VAL A 87 -20.82 -25.56 22.13
C VAL A 87 -22.01 -26.50 22.29
N GLY A 88 -22.61 -26.98 21.20
CA GLY A 88 -23.71 -27.95 21.24
C GLY A 88 -23.30 -29.27 21.89
N ILE A 89 -22.14 -29.82 21.52
CA ILE A 89 -21.61 -31.06 22.12
C ILE A 89 -21.34 -30.87 23.62
N LEU A 90 -20.70 -29.76 24.00
CA LEU A 90 -20.40 -29.47 25.41
C LEU A 90 -21.68 -29.30 26.23
N ALA A 91 -22.67 -28.58 25.69
CA ALA A 91 -23.97 -28.42 26.34
C ALA A 91 -24.65 -29.78 26.55
N ALA A 92 -24.65 -30.65 25.52
CA ALA A 92 -25.23 -31.99 25.62
C ALA A 92 -24.51 -32.85 26.68
N VAL A 93 -23.18 -32.82 26.74
CA VAL A 93 -22.40 -33.55 27.75
C VAL A 93 -22.72 -33.06 29.15
N ILE A 94 -22.74 -31.74 29.37
CA ILE A 94 -23.07 -31.15 30.68
C ILE A 94 -24.51 -31.52 31.09
N LEU A 95 -25.46 -31.47 30.17
CA LEU A 95 -26.84 -31.87 30.43
C LEU A 95 -26.96 -33.34 30.83
N MET A 96 -26.22 -34.24 30.16
CA MET A 96 -26.18 -35.66 30.54
C MET A 96 -25.60 -35.85 31.95
N VAL A 97 -24.46 -35.22 32.25
CA VAL A 97 -23.82 -35.34 33.58
C VAL A 97 -24.74 -34.78 34.67
N ALA A 98 -25.29 -33.58 34.47
CA ALA A 98 -26.20 -32.96 35.43
C ALA A 98 -27.50 -33.75 35.60
N GLY A 99 -28.02 -34.36 34.52
CA GLY A 99 -29.15 -35.26 34.56
C GLY A 99 -28.89 -36.50 35.42
N VAL A 100 -27.72 -37.12 35.27
CA VAL A 100 -27.31 -38.26 36.11
C VAL A 100 -27.17 -37.84 37.57
N ILE A 101 -26.54 -36.70 37.87
CA ILE A 101 -26.41 -36.18 39.24
C ILE A 101 -27.79 -35.96 39.86
N TRP A 102 -28.73 -35.37 39.12
CA TRP A 102 -30.09 -35.16 39.62
C TRP A 102 -30.77 -36.51 39.93
N LEU A 103 -30.76 -37.45 38.98
CA LEU A 103 -31.44 -38.74 39.14
C LEU A 103 -30.85 -39.59 40.27
N THR A 104 -29.53 -39.47 40.52
CA THR A 104 -28.82 -40.23 41.55
C THR A 104 -28.72 -39.52 42.91
N ALA A 105 -29.25 -38.30 43.03
CA ALA A 105 -29.11 -37.49 44.25
C ALA A 105 -29.83 -38.07 45.48
N GLY A 106 -30.79 -38.98 45.32
CA GLY A 106 -31.43 -39.69 46.44
C GLY A 106 -32.07 -38.78 47.51
N GLY A 107 -32.53 -37.58 47.12
CA GLY A 107 -33.10 -36.58 48.05
C GLY A 107 -32.08 -35.61 48.66
N ASN A 108 -30.80 -35.69 48.31
CA ASN A 108 -29.80 -34.72 48.74
C ASN A 108 -30.06 -33.35 48.08
N ALA A 109 -30.54 -32.39 48.87
CA ALA A 109 -30.90 -31.05 48.40
C ALA A 109 -29.73 -30.29 47.76
N SER A 110 -28.49 -30.49 48.24
CA SER A 110 -27.30 -29.85 47.69
C SER A 110 -27.01 -30.34 46.27
N GLN A 111 -27.02 -31.66 46.05
CA GLN A 111 -26.76 -32.25 44.73
C GLN A 111 -27.87 -31.91 43.72
N ILE A 112 -29.13 -31.85 44.16
CA ILE A 112 -30.24 -31.40 43.30
C ILE A 112 -30.05 -29.94 42.89
N THR A 113 -29.63 -29.08 43.83
CA THR A 113 -29.41 -27.65 43.56
C THR A 113 -28.25 -27.46 42.60
N GLU A 114 -27.17 -28.20 42.79
CA GLU A 114 -26.03 -28.20 41.87
C GLU A 114 -26.43 -28.68 40.47
N ALA A 115 -27.08 -29.84 40.35
CA ALA A 115 -27.54 -30.34 39.06
C ALA A 115 -28.42 -29.34 38.31
N LYS A 116 -29.34 -28.66 39.02
CA LYS A 116 -30.15 -27.58 38.45
C LYS A 116 -29.30 -26.42 37.95
N ALA A 117 -28.29 -25.99 38.69
CA ALA A 117 -27.40 -24.92 38.28
C ALA A 117 -26.59 -25.26 37.01
N TRP A 118 -26.13 -26.51 36.88
CA TRP A 118 -25.41 -26.97 35.68
C TRP A 118 -26.35 -27.07 34.45
N ILE A 119 -27.59 -27.51 34.67
CA ILE A 119 -28.63 -27.53 33.61
C ILE A 119 -28.95 -26.11 33.16
N THR A 120 -29.20 -25.18 34.09
CA THR A 120 -29.52 -23.80 33.72
C THR A 120 -28.34 -23.14 33.03
N ALA A 121 -27.12 -23.31 33.52
CA ALA A 121 -25.92 -22.74 32.89
C ALA A 121 -25.69 -23.25 31.47
N SER A 122 -25.82 -24.56 31.23
CA SER A 122 -25.64 -25.16 29.90
C SER A 122 -26.72 -24.71 28.91
N LEU A 123 -27.99 -24.67 29.34
CA LEU A 123 -29.09 -24.17 28.52
C LEU A 123 -28.96 -22.68 28.22
N THR A 124 -28.62 -21.85 29.22
CA THR A 124 -28.43 -20.41 29.02
C THR A 124 -27.27 -20.14 28.06
N GLY A 125 -26.15 -20.85 28.20
CA GLY A 125 -25.03 -20.72 27.27
C GLY A 125 -25.40 -21.10 25.84
N LEU A 126 -26.12 -22.21 25.66
CA LEU A 126 -26.60 -22.64 24.34
C LEU A 126 -27.59 -21.62 23.73
N ILE A 127 -28.54 -21.13 24.53
CA ILE A 127 -29.52 -20.12 24.10
C ILE A 127 -28.80 -18.85 23.66
N ILE A 128 -27.83 -18.34 24.44
CA ILE A 128 -27.06 -17.14 24.07
C ILE A 128 -26.32 -17.35 22.75
N ALA A 129 -25.67 -18.51 22.57
CA ALA A 129 -24.95 -18.84 21.33
C ALA A 129 -25.87 -18.88 20.10
N LEU A 130 -27.05 -19.50 20.22
CA LEU A 130 -28.04 -19.55 19.13
C LEU A 130 -28.68 -18.18 18.87
N CYS A 131 -29.04 -17.45 19.92
CA CYS A 131 -29.64 -16.13 19.82
C CYS A 131 -28.68 -15.11 19.18
N SER A 132 -27.36 -15.26 19.36
CA SER A 132 -26.37 -14.39 18.71
C SER A 132 -26.55 -14.38 17.19
N TYR A 133 -26.72 -15.55 16.57
CA TYR A 133 -27.02 -15.66 15.15
C TYR A 133 -28.39 -15.05 14.81
N THR A 134 -29.43 -15.39 15.56
CA THR A 134 -30.80 -14.93 15.29
C THR A 134 -30.91 -13.41 15.34
N ILE A 135 -30.29 -12.76 16.33
CA ILE A 135 -30.28 -11.30 16.47
C ILE A 135 -29.59 -10.65 15.27
N LEU A 136 -28.39 -11.12 14.90
CA LEU A 136 -27.66 -10.58 13.75
C LEU A 136 -28.47 -10.73 12.46
N TYR A 137 -29.07 -11.91 12.24
CA TYR A 137 -29.90 -12.18 11.07
C TYR A 137 -31.14 -11.28 11.01
N GLN A 138 -31.81 -11.07 12.14
CA GLN A 138 -33.03 -10.26 12.20
C GLN A 138 -32.75 -8.76 12.03
N VAL A 139 -31.60 -8.28 12.54
CA VAL A 139 -31.20 -6.88 12.38
C VAL A 139 -30.79 -6.62 10.93
N ASN A 140 -29.87 -7.42 10.38
CA ASN A 140 -29.48 -7.35 8.98
C ASN A 140 -28.80 -8.65 8.53
N PRO A 141 -29.40 -9.43 7.61
CA PRO A 141 -28.80 -10.67 7.12
C PRO A 141 -27.47 -10.45 6.38
N GLU A 142 -27.20 -9.25 5.86
CA GLU A 142 -25.90 -8.92 5.25
C GLU A 142 -24.73 -8.93 6.24
N LEU A 143 -24.99 -8.86 7.55
CA LEU A 143 -23.95 -8.98 8.57
C LEU A 143 -23.41 -10.41 8.71
N LEU A 144 -24.18 -11.39 8.24
CA LEU A 144 -23.82 -12.80 8.21
C LEU A 144 -23.37 -13.25 6.82
N ALA A 145 -23.76 -12.52 5.78
CA ALA A 145 -23.33 -12.74 4.40
C ALA A 145 -22.02 -11.98 4.13
N PHE A 146 -20.90 -12.65 4.41
CA PHE A 146 -19.57 -12.09 4.12
C PHE A 146 -19.39 -11.88 2.62
N LYS A 147 -19.29 -10.61 2.20
CA LYS A 147 -19.00 -10.24 0.82
C LYS A 147 -17.52 -10.58 0.51
N PRO A 148 -17.22 -11.07 -0.71
CA PRO A 148 -15.85 -11.27 -1.14
C PRO A 148 -15.05 -9.97 -1.04
N LEU A 149 -13.76 -10.08 -0.71
CA LEU A 149 -12.86 -8.93 -0.75
C LEU A 149 -12.64 -8.55 -2.21
N GLU A 150 -13.13 -7.39 -2.63
CA GLU A 150 -12.92 -6.87 -3.97
C GLU A 150 -11.59 -6.12 -4.03
N ILE A 151 -10.64 -6.68 -4.77
CA ILE A 151 -9.38 -6.02 -5.09
C ILE A 151 -9.43 -5.48 -6.52
N LYS A 152 -9.08 -4.21 -6.67
CA LYS A 152 -8.89 -3.61 -7.99
C LYS A 152 -7.56 -4.05 -8.55
N THR A 153 -7.59 -4.80 -9.65
CA THR A 153 -6.36 -5.17 -10.34
C THR A 153 -5.89 -3.98 -11.18
N VAL A 154 -4.67 -3.52 -10.94
CA VAL A 154 -4.08 -2.42 -11.72
C VAL A 154 -3.63 -3.00 -13.05
N GLN A 155 -4.10 -2.42 -14.15
CA GLN A 155 -3.52 -2.69 -15.46
C GLN A 155 -2.03 -2.40 -15.40
N LYS A 156 -1.21 -3.44 -15.57
CA LYS A 156 0.17 -3.22 -16.01
C LYS A 156 0.02 -2.54 -17.36
N GLU A 157 0.26 -1.24 -17.38
CA GLU A 157 0.62 -0.58 -18.61
C GLU A 157 1.90 -1.29 -19.03
N GLU A 158 1.79 -2.10 -20.07
CA GLU A 158 2.94 -2.72 -20.71
C GLU A 158 3.78 -1.53 -21.16
N LEU A 159 4.74 -1.16 -20.31
CA LEU A 159 5.82 -0.33 -20.73
C LEU A 159 6.47 -1.20 -21.80
N LEU A 160 6.20 -0.89 -23.06
CA LEU A 160 7.01 -1.32 -24.18
C LEU A 160 8.42 -0.83 -23.86
N LEU A 161 9.13 -1.60 -23.05
CA LEU A 161 10.56 -1.75 -23.14
C LEU A 161 10.71 -2.48 -24.46
N GLU A 162 10.73 -1.69 -25.54
CA GLU A 162 11.42 -2.09 -26.75
C GLU A 162 12.69 -2.79 -26.28
N GLU A 163 12.83 -4.07 -26.64
CA GLU A 163 14.09 -4.77 -26.53
C GLU A 163 15.16 -3.80 -27.02
N GLU A 164 16.23 -3.70 -26.25
CA GLU A 164 17.39 -2.87 -26.53
C GLU A 164 17.95 -3.30 -27.89
N GLN A 165 17.39 -2.75 -28.97
CA GLN A 165 18.12 -2.55 -30.19
C GLN A 165 19.08 -1.41 -29.87
N GLU A 166 20.35 -1.78 -29.71
CA GLU A 166 21.48 -0.93 -30.02
C GLU A 166 21.30 -0.34 -31.42
N SER A 167 20.47 0.69 -31.56
CA SER A 167 20.51 1.62 -32.67
C SER A 167 19.66 2.82 -32.35
N VAL A 168 20.38 3.91 -32.09
CA VAL A 168 19.96 5.30 -32.25
C VAL A 168 18.94 5.46 -33.38
N GLN A 169 17.67 5.75 -33.05
CA GLN A 169 16.81 6.74 -33.74
C GLN A 169 15.39 6.75 -33.16
N GLY A 170 15.03 7.81 -32.42
CA GLY A 170 13.61 8.03 -32.08
C GLY A 170 13.31 8.98 -30.92
N PHE A 171 14.27 9.31 -30.05
CA PHE A 171 14.15 10.51 -29.21
C PHE A 171 14.79 11.64 -30.01
N THR A 172 14.02 12.60 -30.51
CA THR A 172 14.62 13.92 -30.72
C THR A 172 14.99 14.39 -29.32
N PRO A 173 16.29 14.46 -28.95
CA PRO A 173 16.64 15.22 -27.77
C PRO A 173 16.05 16.60 -28.07
N ALA A 174 15.29 17.16 -27.13
CA ALA A 174 14.99 18.56 -27.23
C ALA A 174 16.33 19.24 -27.50
N LEU A 175 16.49 19.98 -28.62
CA LEU A 175 17.79 20.54 -28.98
C LEU A 175 18.34 21.22 -27.72
N ILE A 176 19.45 20.71 -27.19
CA ILE A 176 19.95 21.18 -25.90
C ILE A 176 20.86 22.36 -26.16
N SER A 177 20.60 23.44 -25.45
CA SER A 177 21.46 24.61 -25.39
C SER A 177 21.89 24.85 -23.95
N THR A 178 22.74 25.85 -23.78
CA THR A 178 23.17 26.31 -22.47
C THR A 178 22.48 27.63 -22.15
N PHE A 179 21.85 27.70 -20.98
CA PHE A 179 21.31 28.92 -20.40
C PHE A 179 21.94 29.11 -19.03
N ASN A 180 22.68 30.21 -18.83
CA ASN A 180 23.44 30.49 -17.60
C ASN A 180 24.34 29.32 -17.14
N GLY A 181 24.96 28.62 -18.09
CA GLY A 181 25.85 27.48 -17.81
C GLY A 181 25.13 26.14 -17.60
N ILE A 182 23.79 26.12 -17.60
CA ILE A 182 22.98 24.91 -17.41
C ILE A 182 22.43 24.42 -18.75
N GLN A 183 22.49 23.11 -18.97
CA GLN A 183 21.89 22.47 -20.15
C GLN A 183 20.36 22.52 -20.03
N ILE A 184 19.67 23.08 -21.03
CA ILE A 184 18.20 23.19 -21.07
C ILE A 184 17.72 22.92 -22.51
N SER A 185 16.48 22.46 -22.65
CA SER A 185 15.78 22.38 -23.93
C SER A 185 15.64 23.74 -24.62
N ASN A 186 15.92 23.80 -25.93
CA ASN A 186 15.71 24.98 -26.77
C ASN A 186 14.27 25.49 -26.73
N ALA A 187 13.30 24.60 -26.53
CA ALA A 187 11.89 24.97 -26.43
C ALA A 187 11.62 25.90 -25.23
N LEU A 188 12.43 25.82 -24.18
CA LEU A 188 12.25 26.63 -22.97
C LEU A 188 13.00 27.96 -23.02
N ILE A 189 14.04 28.10 -23.85
CA ILE A 189 14.92 29.29 -23.85
C ILE A 189 14.14 30.58 -24.04
N ASN A 190 13.25 30.63 -25.03
CA ASN A 190 12.56 31.88 -25.36
C ASN A 190 11.67 32.33 -24.20
N SER A 191 10.93 31.40 -23.60
CA SER A 191 10.14 31.66 -22.40
C SER A 191 11.00 32.10 -21.22
N LEU A 192 12.15 31.45 -20.99
CA LEU A 192 13.09 31.83 -19.93
C LEU A 192 13.70 33.22 -20.14
N LYS A 193 14.07 33.58 -21.38
CA LYS A 193 14.54 34.92 -21.74
C LYS A 193 13.47 35.99 -21.53
N THR A 194 12.21 35.67 -21.80
CA THR A 194 11.09 36.57 -21.51
C THR A 194 10.93 36.77 -20.00
N VAL A 195 10.95 35.68 -19.21
CA VAL A 195 10.89 35.75 -17.74
C VAL A 195 12.08 36.56 -17.19
N GLU A 196 13.28 36.35 -17.71
CA GLU A 196 14.48 37.12 -17.33
C GLU A 196 14.29 38.62 -17.52
N LYS A 197 13.77 39.02 -18.69
CA LYS A 197 13.50 40.43 -19.01
C LYS A 197 12.42 41.03 -18.10
N GLU A 198 11.37 40.29 -17.80
CA GLU A 198 10.29 40.76 -16.93
C GLU A 198 10.75 40.92 -15.47
N LEU A 199 11.46 39.93 -14.94
CA LEU A 199 12.01 39.99 -13.58
C LEU A 199 13.07 41.08 -13.42
N ALA A 200 13.86 41.35 -14.47
CA ALA A 200 14.85 42.43 -14.46
C ALA A 200 14.22 43.82 -14.20
N LYS A 201 12.98 44.06 -14.65
CA LYS A 201 12.25 45.32 -14.38
C LYS A 201 12.01 45.55 -12.89
N GLN A 202 11.97 44.48 -12.10
CA GLN A 202 11.78 44.51 -10.65
C GLN A 202 13.10 44.35 -9.86
N ASN A 203 14.26 44.49 -10.53
CA ASN A 203 15.59 44.20 -9.96
C ASN A 203 15.70 42.77 -9.39
N ILE A 204 15.03 41.82 -10.05
CA ILE A 204 15.10 40.38 -9.75
C ILE A 204 15.88 39.68 -10.86
N GLN A 205 16.77 38.78 -10.48
CA GLN A 205 17.50 37.91 -11.38
C GLN A 205 17.03 36.47 -11.19
N LEU A 206 16.93 35.69 -12.25
CA LEU A 206 16.69 34.25 -12.15
C LEU A 206 18.02 33.48 -12.02
N LEU A 207 18.02 32.46 -11.18
CA LEU A 207 19.11 31.50 -11.05
C LEU A 207 18.59 30.12 -11.43
N VAL A 208 18.98 29.65 -12.62
CA VAL A 208 18.75 28.26 -12.99
C VAL A 208 19.80 27.40 -12.33
N THR A 209 19.37 26.41 -11.56
CA THR A 209 20.25 25.47 -10.84
C THR A 209 20.29 24.09 -11.45
N SER A 210 19.23 23.70 -12.16
CA SER A 210 19.12 22.40 -12.81
C SER A 210 18.15 22.50 -13.98
N GLY A 211 18.43 21.75 -15.04
CA GLY A 211 17.71 21.77 -16.32
C GLY A 211 17.64 20.37 -16.89
N TYR A 212 18.00 20.20 -18.17
CA TYR A 212 18.12 18.87 -18.77
C TYR A 212 19.16 18.02 -18.02
N ARG A 213 18.80 16.76 -17.73
CA ARG A 213 19.70 15.77 -17.15
C ARG A 213 19.63 14.49 -17.96
N ASP A 214 20.78 14.01 -18.43
CA ASP A 214 20.87 12.70 -19.05
C ASP A 214 20.60 11.57 -18.02
N ILE A 215 20.43 10.35 -18.52
CA ILE A 215 20.06 9.18 -17.72
C ILE A 215 21.12 8.88 -16.66
N GLU A 216 22.40 9.01 -16.99
CA GLU A 216 23.50 8.70 -16.07
C GLU A 216 23.57 9.71 -14.93
N LYS A 217 23.46 11.02 -15.21
CA LYS A 217 23.35 12.05 -14.18
C LYS A 217 22.12 11.86 -13.29
N GLN A 218 21.01 11.38 -13.86
CA GLN A 218 19.81 11.06 -13.07
C GLN A 218 20.07 9.88 -12.13
N LYS A 219 20.73 8.81 -12.60
CA LYS A 219 21.14 7.66 -11.75
C LYS A 219 22.10 8.08 -10.65
N GLU A 220 23.07 8.94 -10.95
CA GLU A 220 24.00 9.50 -9.95
C GLU A 220 23.26 10.29 -8.87
N LEU A 221 22.29 11.12 -9.26
CA LEU A 221 21.46 11.84 -8.29
C LEU A 221 20.65 10.89 -7.40
N ILE A 222 20.07 9.82 -7.98
CA ILE A 222 19.34 8.81 -7.22
C ILE A 222 20.28 8.11 -6.21
N LYS A 223 21.48 7.71 -6.65
CA LYS A 223 22.49 7.11 -5.75
C LYS A 223 22.84 8.05 -4.60
N LYS A 224 23.03 9.34 -4.90
CA LYS A 224 23.38 10.37 -3.92
C LYS A 224 22.26 10.62 -2.90
N ASN A 225 21.02 10.76 -3.35
CA ASN A 225 19.92 11.18 -2.50
C ASN A 225 19.20 10.01 -1.82
N CYS A 226 19.28 8.81 -2.39
CA CYS A 226 18.50 7.63 -1.99
C CYS A 226 19.35 6.42 -1.57
N GLY A 227 20.68 6.59 -1.45
CA GLY A 227 21.61 5.56 -0.97
C GLY A 227 21.95 4.43 -1.96
N GLY A 228 21.46 4.50 -3.20
CA GLY A 228 21.75 3.50 -4.24
C GLY A 228 20.85 3.61 -5.47
N TYR A 229 21.14 2.81 -6.50
CA TYR A 229 20.26 2.56 -7.64
C TYR A 229 20.20 1.02 -7.86
N PRO A 230 19.08 0.34 -7.58
CA PRO A 230 17.81 0.92 -7.13
C PRO A 230 17.89 1.59 -5.74
N PRO A 231 16.98 2.54 -5.43
CA PRO A 231 16.95 3.25 -4.14
C PRO A 231 16.95 2.30 -2.96
N LYS A 232 17.82 2.53 -1.98
CA LYS A 232 17.89 1.73 -0.75
C LYS A 232 17.12 2.38 0.41
N THR A 233 17.03 3.71 0.39
CA THR A 233 16.35 4.50 1.41
C THR A 233 15.41 5.51 0.75
N LYS A 234 14.52 6.11 1.55
CA LYS A 234 13.73 7.27 1.11
C LYS A 234 14.69 8.38 0.68
N CYS A 235 14.46 8.95 -0.49
CA CYS A 235 15.31 10.02 -1.01
C CYS A 235 15.15 11.30 -0.18
N SER A 236 16.27 11.94 0.16
CA SER A 236 16.29 13.28 0.74
C SER A 236 17.36 14.11 0.03
N PRO A 237 16.97 15.14 -0.76
CA PRO A 237 15.62 15.58 -1.08
C PRO A 237 14.82 14.57 -1.95
N PRO A 238 13.49 14.73 -2.09
CA PRO A 238 12.70 13.95 -3.04
C PRO A 238 13.38 13.94 -4.43
N THR A 239 13.44 12.77 -5.05
CA THR A 239 14.21 12.56 -6.29
C THR A 239 13.42 11.64 -7.20
N CYS A 240 13.28 12.00 -8.48
CA CYS A 240 12.63 11.16 -9.46
C CYS A 240 13.42 9.86 -9.71
N LEU A 241 12.72 8.72 -9.71
CA LEU A 241 13.34 7.39 -9.62
C LEU A 241 13.48 6.62 -10.95
N LEU A 242 13.22 7.27 -12.09
CA LEU A 242 13.23 6.62 -13.41
C LEU A 242 12.33 5.37 -13.50
N LYS A 243 11.20 5.33 -12.76
CA LYS A 243 10.37 4.12 -12.61
C LYS A 243 9.91 3.54 -13.96
N ASN A 244 9.66 4.40 -14.95
CA ASN A 244 9.21 4.03 -16.30
C ASN A 244 10.22 4.51 -17.37
N GLY A 245 11.51 4.39 -17.08
CA GLY A 245 12.58 4.79 -17.99
C GLY A 245 12.81 6.30 -18.08
N ALA A 246 13.60 6.74 -19.07
CA ALA A 246 14.02 8.14 -19.23
C ALA A 246 12.86 9.12 -19.48
N LYS A 247 11.71 8.64 -19.96
CA LYS A 247 10.52 9.48 -20.18
C LYS A 247 9.73 9.76 -18.89
N SER A 248 10.08 9.12 -17.77
CA SER A 248 9.35 9.21 -16.51
C SER A 248 9.81 10.33 -15.58
N CYS A 249 10.95 10.98 -15.86
CA CYS A 249 11.42 12.13 -15.10
C CYS A 249 11.36 13.43 -15.93
N PRO A 250 10.82 14.54 -15.39
CA PRO A 250 10.70 15.80 -16.14
C PRO A 250 12.04 16.38 -16.64
N HIS A 251 13.12 16.26 -15.87
CA HIS A 251 14.45 16.75 -16.28
C HIS A 251 15.09 15.92 -17.40
N THR A 252 14.83 14.61 -17.45
CA THR A 252 15.38 13.72 -18.48
C THR A 252 14.63 13.85 -19.81
N THR A 253 13.44 14.44 -19.80
CA THR A 253 12.71 14.80 -21.03
C THR A 253 13.03 16.21 -21.53
N GLY A 254 13.76 17.02 -20.75
CA GLY A 254 14.06 18.42 -21.07
C GLY A 254 12.87 19.37 -20.88
N ARG A 255 11.82 18.93 -20.18
CA ARG A 255 10.60 19.72 -19.93
C ARG A 255 10.64 20.49 -18.62
N ALA A 256 11.59 20.18 -17.74
CA ALA A 256 11.70 20.79 -16.43
C ALA A 256 12.97 21.61 -16.21
N VAL A 257 12.82 22.61 -15.35
CA VAL A 257 13.89 23.50 -14.89
C VAL A 257 13.68 23.84 -13.41
N ASP A 258 14.77 23.83 -12.65
CA ASP A 258 14.80 24.23 -11.25
C ASP A 258 15.38 25.66 -11.15
N ILE A 259 14.54 26.61 -10.81
CA ILE A 259 14.86 28.04 -10.83
C ILE A 259 14.62 28.68 -9.47
N TRP A 260 15.51 29.60 -9.10
CA TRP A 260 15.46 30.36 -7.86
C TRP A 260 15.54 31.86 -8.12
N VAL A 261 15.00 32.65 -7.19
CA VAL A 261 15.12 34.11 -7.20
C VAL A 261 16.45 34.56 -6.60
N LEU A 262 17.16 35.43 -7.34
CA LEU A 262 18.27 36.24 -6.86
C LEU A 262 17.81 37.71 -6.70
N LYS A 263 18.09 38.30 -5.55
CA LYS A 263 18.05 39.75 -5.34
C LYS A 263 19.42 40.22 -4.88
N ASN A 264 19.94 41.30 -5.47
CA ASN A 264 21.30 41.79 -5.18
C ASN A 264 22.38 40.69 -5.29
N LYS A 265 22.28 39.84 -6.32
CA LYS A 265 23.16 38.68 -6.56
C LYS A 265 23.17 37.61 -5.45
N LYS A 266 22.20 37.63 -4.54
CA LYS A 266 22.04 36.62 -3.47
C LYS A 266 20.73 35.87 -3.61
N GLN A 267 20.78 34.55 -3.44
CA GLN A 267 19.60 33.70 -3.40
C GLN A 267 18.79 34.03 -2.14
N ILE A 268 17.51 34.35 -2.33
CA ILE A 268 16.65 34.88 -1.26
C ILE A 268 16.18 33.79 -0.27
N ILE A 269 16.22 32.53 -0.71
CA ILE A 269 15.88 31.35 0.09
C ILE A 269 16.63 30.13 -0.44
N SER A 270 17.29 29.40 0.45
CA SER A 270 17.97 28.15 0.09
C SER A 270 16.99 26.98 -0.03
N MET A 271 17.38 25.92 -0.73
CA MET A 271 16.57 24.69 -0.83
C MET A 271 16.21 24.10 0.54
N LYS A 272 17.16 24.07 1.47
CA LYS A 272 16.96 23.54 2.82
C LYS A 272 15.96 24.37 3.64
N GLU A 273 15.98 25.69 3.51
CA GLU A 273 14.99 26.57 4.15
C GLU A 273 13.62 26.42 3.48
N CYS A 274 13.60 26.35 2.15
CA CYS A 274 12.37 26.21 1.37
C CYS A 274 11.62 24.91 1.74
N GLN A 275 12.34 23.80 1.94
CA GLN A 275 11.76 22.53 2.34
C GLN A 275 11.20 22.51 3.77
N LYS A 276 11.67 23.39 4.66
CA LYS A 276 11.13 23.52 6.02
C LYS A 276 9.79 24.25 6.05
N ASP A 277 9.61 25.21 5.14
CA ASP A 277 8.41 26.04 5.06
C ASP A 277 8.10 26.39 3.59
N ILE A 278 7.27 25.53 2.98
CA ILE A 278 6.86 25.65 1.57
C ILE A 278 6.03 26.91 1.34
N SER A 279 5.21 27.33 2.29
CA SER A 279 4.36 28.52 2.18
C SER A 279 5.20 29.80 2.11
N ASN A 280 6.16 29.96 3.03
CA ASN A 280 7.13 31.07 2.99
C ASN A 280 7.99 31.01 1.72
N CYS A 281 8.37 29.81 1.27
CA CYS A 281 9.12 29.67 0.04
C CYS A 281 8.34 30.15 -1.19
N ARG A 282 7.06 29.76 -1.33
CA ARG A 282 6.18 30.27 -2.39
C ARG A 282 6.05 31.78 -2.33
N GLN A 283 5.87 32.33 -1.13
CA GLN A 283 5.75 33.78 -0.95
C GLN A 283 7.02 34.51 -1.40
N LYS A 284 8.20 33.99 -1.03
CA LYS A 284 9.48 34.56 -1.46
C LYS A 284 9.71 34.43 -2.97
N GLN A 285 9.29 33.32 -3.57
CA GLN A 285 9.43 33.07 -5.02
C GLN A 285 8.24 33.57 -5.86
N LYS A 286 7.28 34.31 -5.27
CA LYS A 286 6.00 34.66 -5.90
C LYS A 286 6.14 35.32 -7.26
N GLU A 287 7.03 36.31 -7.38
CA GLU A 287 7.24 37.03 -8.65
C GLU A 287 7.78 36.10 -9.76
N LEU A 288 8.72 35.22 -9.42
CA LEU A 288 9.23 34.21 -10.35
C LEU A 288 8.13 33.23 -10.75
N ILE A 289 7.37 32.71 -9.78
CA ILE A 289 6.29 31.76 -10.04
C ILE A 289 5.27 32.39 -10.99
N ASN A 290 4.82 33.61 -10.71
CA ASN A 290 3.86 34.31 -11.56
C ASN A 290 4.40 34.53 -12.98
N ALA A 291 5.66 34.94 -13.12
CA ALA A 291 6.29 35.13 -14.43
C ALA A 291 6.41 33.82 -15.23
N MET A 292 6.76 32.72 -14.56
CA MET A 292 6.84 31.39 -15.19
C MET A 292 5.46 30.89 -15.62
N LEU A 293 4.44 31.01 -14.75
CA LEU A 293 3.06 30.63 -15.07
C LEU A 293 2.51 31.45 -16.24
N ALA A 294 2.84 32.74 -16.33
CA ALA A 294 2.47 33.59 -17.46
C ALA A 294 3.10 33.15 -18.81
N GLN A 295 4.19 32.38 -18.77
CA GLN A 295 4.79 31.75 -19.96
C GLN A 295 4.32 30.30 -20.18
N GLY A 296 3.25 29.86 -19.50
CA GLY A 296 2.65 28.55 -19.68
C GLY A 296 3.36 27.41 -18.95
N PHE A 297 4.30 27.71 -18.04
CA PHE A 297 4.81 26.69 -17.12
C PHE A 297 3.76 26.35 -16.06
N CYS A 298 3.89 25.17 -15.47
CA CYS A 298 3.28 24.84 -14.18
C CYS A 298 4.38 24.76 -13.11
N VAL A 299 4.00 24.82 -11.83
CA VAL A 299 4.93 24.70 -10.69
C VAL A 299 4.52 23.55 -9.77
N LEU A 300 5.46 22.71 -9.33
CA LEU A 300 5.13 21.61 -8.43
C LEU A 300 4.59 22.10 -7.09
N SER A 301 3.55 21.45 -6.57
CA SER A 301 2.91 21.78 -5.28
C SER A 301 3.85 21.64 -4.07
N THR A 302 4.83 20.73 -4.17
CA THR A 302 5.78 20.39 -3.10
C THR A 302 7.18 20.97 -3.33
N GLU A 303 7.47 21.48 -4.53
CA GLU A 303 8.78 22.02 -4.92
C GLU A 303 8.61 23.36 -5.64
N PRO A 304 8.48 24.50 -4.91
CA PRO A 304 8.21 25.81 -5.50
C PRO A 304 9.28 26.36 -6.46
N TRP A 305 10.43 25.69 -6.55
CA TRP A 305 11.52 25.99 -7.48
C TRP A 305 11.43 25.18 -8.80
N HIS A 306 10.60 24.13 -8.84
CA HIS A 306 10.52 23.21 -9.97
C HIS A 306 9.38 23.59 -10.91
N PHE A 307 9.74 23.88 -12.16
CA PHE A 307 8.81 24.29 -13.20
C PHE A 307 8.83 23.33 -14.37
N GLU A 308 7.67 23.04 -14.95
CA GLU A 308 7.53 22.16 -16.11
C GLU A 308 6.75 22.85 -17.23
N ASN A 309 7.21 22.67 -18.47
CA ASN A 309 6.45 23.04 -19.67
C ASN A 309 6.81 22.12 -20.85
N PRO A 310 5.86 21.36 -21.42
CA PRO A 310 4.49 21.18 -20.93
C PRO A 310 4.45 20.40 -19.61
N GLN A 311 3.33 20.49 -18.90
CA GLN A 311 3.10 19.74 -17.66
C GLN A 311 3.29 18.23 -17.84
N MET A 312 3.99 17.61 -16.89
CA MET A 312 4.23 16.17 -16.84
C MET A 312 3.80 15.58 -15.49
N SER A 313 4.03 16.29 -14.39
CA SER A 313 3.66 15.84 -13.06
C SER A 313 2.21 16.21 -12.73
N THR A 314 1.49 15.27 -12.10
CA THR A 314 0.07 15.44 -11.73
C THR A 314 -0.15 16.54 -10.69
N ASN A 315 0.83 16.77 -9.81
CA ASN A 315 0.82 17.80 -8.79
C ASN A 315 1.48 19.12 -9.24
N CYS A 316 1.69 19.30 -10.55
CA CYS A 316 2.15 20.55 -11.13
C CYS A 316 0.95 21.49 -11.29
N LEU A 317 0.96 22.59 -10.56
CA LEU A 317 -0.16 23.53 -10.45
C LEU A 317 -0.05 24.59 -11.55
N GLN A 318 -1.16 24.83 -12.25
CA GLN A 318 -1.33 25.94 -13.19
C GLN A 318 -2.12 27.07 -12.48
N TRP A 319 -1.97 28.32 -12.95
CA TRP A 319 -2.62 29.47 -12.31
C TRP A 319 -4.16 29.47 -12.52
N PRO A 320 -4.97 29.91 -11.54
CA PRO A 320 -4.59 30.36 -10.20
C PRO A 320 -4.22 29.18 -9.28
N VAL A 321 -3.12 29.34 -8.55
CA VAL A 321 -2.72 28.41 -7.49
C VAL A 321 -3.74 28.55 -6.36
N GLN A 322 -4.77 27.69 -6.35
CA GLN A 322 -5.73 27.57 -5.24
C GLN A 322 -5.05 27.00 -4.00
#